data_AF-A0A9D5HWT7-F1
#
_entry.id   AF-A0A9D5HWT7-F1
#
_cell.length_a   1.000
_cell.length_b   1.000
_cell.length_c   1.000
_cell.angle_alpha   90.00
_cell.angle_beta   90.00
_cell.angle_gamma   90.00
#
_symmetry.space_group_name_H-M   'P 1'
#
loop_
_entity.id
_entity.type
_entity.pdbx_description
1 polymer ?
#
loop_
_entity_poly.entity_id
_entity_poly.type
_entity_poly.pdbx_seq_one_letter_code
_entity_poly.pdbx_strand_id
1 'polypeptide(L)'
;MDTKDLNSSRVFIDGVFDLMHAGHFNALRKAKKFGKELVVGINSDLDCYNLKGCYPIYNQNERGELMKGCKWVDEIVIGTPYKVKESLLNQLNCEYVAHGDDLALCSDGTDPYNEPRILGRLKIFQRTEGVSTTSVMTRIFRALGFKLEDDILPMNKLSNSNTFDVKERPSTSRIDKFLDGDYSPCQSLISASRLLSFANGIAPTKSVYNSNLNVTYVDGSFDIFHIGHIRFLERVKKIFGGILIIGIYDDTTAQLIYGNGFPILKMMERALTLLSMRVIDDVIFGVPMKITSKLIETYRINNIVSCKVIENYISPEYLKKNNLIDSENSGDYILKLEEYCYEVPKRMGIFYNDPILLNDEICTNKDIFLRIINKKDSIMHIIKKRWEKEINFYCDEVESKLSVP
;
A
#
# COMPACT_ATOMS: atom_id res chain seq x y z
N MET A 1 -28.32 -28.00 -14.58
CA MET A 1 -27.05 -27.33 -14.27
C MET A 1 -27.17 -26.87 -12.82
N ASP A 2 -26.50 -27.57 -11.91
CA ASP A 2 -26.60 -27.32 -10.48
C ASP A 2 -26.17 -25.89 -10.16
N THR A 3 -27.11 -25.09 -9.68
CA THR A 3 -26.85 -23.82 -9.01
C THR A 3 -26.22 -24.15 -7.66
N LYS A 4 -24.93 -24.53 -7.67
CA LYS A 4 -24.14 -24.55 -6.44
C LYS A 4 -24.20 -23.16 -5.84
N ASP A 5 -24.66 -23.11 -4.60
CA ASP A 5 -24.80 -21.90 -3.82
C ASP A 5 -23.42 -21.21 -3.74
N LEU A 6 -23.24 -20.09 -4.47
CA LEU A 6 -22.04 -19.24 -4.41
C LEU A 6 -21.69 -18.87 -2.95
N ASN A 7 -22.67 -18.95 -2.05
CA ASN A 7 -22.57 -18.74 -0.61
C ASN A 7 -21.76 -19.79 0.17
N SER A 8 -21.30 -20.90 -0.44
CA SER A 8 -20.46 -21.91 0.26
C SER A 8 -19.03 -22.04 -0.30
N SER A 9 -18.67 -21.30 -1.35
CA SER A 9 -17.42 -21.51 -2.07
C SER A 9 -16.20 -20.88 -1.38
N ARG A 10 -15.07 -21.59 -1.38
CA ARG A 10 -13.73 -21.06 -1.05
C ARG A 10 -13.07 -20.53 -2.32
N VAL A 11 -12.52 -19.32 -2.25
CA VAL A 11 -11.84 -18.66 -3.36
C VAL A 11 -10.37 -18.48 -3.02
N PHE A 12 -9.51 -18.84 -3.96
CA PHE A 12 -8.08 -18.59 -3.89
C PHE A 12 -7.73 -17.29 -4.62
N ILE A 13 -6.81 -16.52 -4.09
CA ILE A 13 -6.14 -15.43 -4.83
C ILE A 13 -4.67 -15.46 -4.44
N ASP A 14 -3.76 -15.40 -5.39
CA ASP A 14 -2.34 -15.30 -5.10
C ASP A 14 -1.71 -14.05 -5.68
N GLY A 15 -0.49 -13.79 -5.21
CA GLY A 15 0.29 -12.69 -5.69
C GLY A 15 1.56 -12.51 -4.88
N VAL A 16 2.40 -11.61 -5.39
CA VAL A 16 3.59 -11.20 -4.66
C VAL A 16 3.19 -10.34 -3.47
N PHE A 17 2.26 -9.38 -3.63
CA PHE A 17 1.84 -8.46 -2.56
C PHE A 17 3.01 -7.70 -1.91
N ASP A 18 3.94 -7.23 -2.74
CA ASP A 18 5.06 -6.39 -2.30
C ASP A 18 4.67 -4.90 -2.32
N LEU A 19 5.19 -4.10 -1.38
CA LEU A 19 4.86 -2.68 -1.20
C LEU A 19 3.35 -2.44 -1.26
N MET A 20 2.64 -3.07 -0.31
CA MET A 20 1.19 -3.12 -0.33
C MET A 20 0.55 -1.72 -0.39
N HIS A 21 -0.57 -1.66 -1.09
CA HIS A 21 -1.27 -0.42 -1.41
C HIS A 21 -2.75 -0.71 -1.63
N ALA A 22 -3.59 0.34 -1.67
CA ALA A 22 -5.04 0.25 -1.83
C ALA A 22 -5.50 -0.65 -3.00
N GLY A 23 -4.72 -0.73 -4.09
CA GLY A 23 -4.97 -1.65 -5.20
C GLY A 23 -5.01 -3.13 -4.81
N HIS A 24 -4.04 -3.61 -4.02
CA HIS A 24 -4.00 -4.99 -3.53
C HIS A 24 -5.21 -5.28 -2.63
N PHE A 25 -5.50 -4.38 -1.71
CA PHE A 25 -6.63 -4.51 -0.79
C PHE A 25 -7.99 -4.52 -1.50
N ASN A 26 -8.16 -3.68 -2.53
CA ASN A 26 -9.37 -3.71 -3.34
C ASN A 26 -9.50 -5.01 -4.16
N ALA A 27 -8.38 -5.58 -4.61
CA ALA A 27 -8.36 -6.87 -5.30
C ALA A 27 -8.87 -7.99 -4.39
N LEU A 28 -8.40 -8.05 -3.14
CA LEU A 28 -8.88 -9.00 -2.13
C LEU A 28 -10.37 -8.78 -1.83
N ARG A 29 -10.80 -7.53 -1.64
CA ARG A 29 -12.22 -7.20 -1.46
C ARG A 29 -13.09 -7.68 -2.62
N LYS A 30 -12.62 -7.54 -3.86
CA LYS A 30 -13.32 -8.02 -5.06
C LYS A 30 -13.32 -9.55 -5.11
N ALA A 31 -12.18 -10.19 -4.85
CA ALA A 31 -12.05 -11.64 -4.82
C ALA A 31 -12.96 -12.30 -3.76
N LYS A 32 -13.04 -11.70 -2.56
CA LYS A 32 -13.94 -12.11 -1.48
C LYS A 32 -15.42 -12.10 -1.88
N LYS A 33 -15.83 -11.38 -2.93
CA LYS A 33 -17.22 -11.41 -3.41
C LYS A 33 -17.56 -12.68 -4.21
N PHE A 34 -16.57 -13.44 -4.66
CA PHE A 34 -16.79 -14.67 -5.42
C PHE A 34 -17.04 -15.91 -4.55
N GLY A 35 -16.98 -15.78 -3.22
CA GLY A 35 -17.23 -16.88 -2.31
C GLY A 35 -17.33 -16.43 -0.86
N LYS A 36 -17.49 -17.39 0.05
CA LYS A 36 -17.63 -17.14 1.49
C LYS A 36 -16.29 -16.98 2.19
N GLU A 37 -15.28 -17.70 1.74
CA GLU A 37 -13.93 -17.73 2.30
C GLU A 37 -12.91 -17.34 1.21
N LEU A 38 -11.94 -16.51 1.58
CA LEU A 38 -10.83 -16.07 0.75
C LEU A 38 -9.52 -16.58 1.34
N VAL A 39 -8.91 -17.50 0.61
CA VAL A 39 -7.56 -18.03 0.86
C VAL A 39 -6.59 -17.22 0.02
N VAL A 40 -5.58 -16.60 0.65
CA VAL A 40 -4.57 -15.81 -0.06
C VAL A 40 -3.23 -16.54 -0.11
N GLY A 41 -2.75 -16.80 -1.33
CA GLY A 41 -1.42 -17.34 -1.59
C GLY A 41 -0.37 -16.26 -1.70
N ILE A 42 0.68 -16.35 -0.89
CA ILE A 42 1.85 -15.46 -0.97
C ILE A 42 2.91 -16.19 -1.77
N ASN A 43 3.22 -15.71 -2.99
CA ASN A 43 4.19 -16.42 -3.84
C ASN A 43 5.56 -16.49 -3.15
N SER A 44 6.29 -17.58 -3.34
CA SER A 44 7.60 -17.76 -2.73
C SER A 44 8.63 -16.71 -3.18
N ASP A 45 9.59 -16.36 -2.32
CA ASP A 45 10.64 -15.40 -2.68
C ASP A 45 11.50 -15.92 -3.86
N LEU A 46 11.72 -17.23 -3.92
CA LEU A 46 12.47 -17.89 -4.99
C LEU A 46 11.72 -17.83 -6.33
N ASP A 47 10.42 -18.11 -6.36
CA ASP A 47 9.63 -18.02 -7.59
C ASP A 47 9.53 -16.58 -8.08
N CYS A 48 9.40 -15.62 -7.16
CA CYS A 48 9.43 -14.20 -7.49
C CYS A 48 10.75 -13.81 -8.17
N TYR A 49 11.89 -14.25 -7.61
CA TYR A 49 13.21 -14.01 -8.19
C TYR A 49 13.35 -14.67 -9.57
N ASN A 50 12.99 -15.94 -9.69
CA ASN A 50 13.11 -16.70 -10.94
C ASN A 50 12.29 -16.09 -12.08
N LEU A 51 11.12 -15.51 -11.76
CA LEU A 51 10.24 -14.94 -12.78
C LEU A 51 10.52 -13.46 -13.05
N LYS A 52 10.81 -12.66 -12.03
CA LYS A 52 10.95 -11.20 -12.17
C LYS A 52 12.39 -10.74 -12.24
N GLY A 53 13.35 -11.56 -11.82
CA GLY A 53 14.79 -11.22 -11.78
C GLY A 53 15.21 -10.41 -10.55
N CYS A 54 14.32 -10.19 -9.58
CA CYS A 54 14.65 -9.58 -8.30
C CYS A 54 13.87 -10.20 -7.15
N TYR A 55 14.45 -10.17 -5.96
CA TYR A 55 13.73 -10.52 -4.73
C TYR A 55 12.78 -9.38 -4.32
N PRO A 56 11.58 -9.67 -3.82
CA PRO A 56 10.68 -8.66 -3.29
C PRO A 56 11.30 -7.85 -2.14
N ILE A 57 10.83 -6.63 -1.89
CA ILE A 57 11.32 -5.75 -0.80
C ILE A 57 11.08 -6.40 0.57
N TYR A 58 9.89 -6.96 0.75
CA TYR A 58 9.52 -7.77 1.91
C TYR A 58 9.72 -9.26 1.62
N ASN A 59 10.29 -10.01 2.56
CA ASN A 59 10.34 -11.45 2.42
C ASN A 59 8.92 -12.07 2.49
N GLN A 60 8.77 -13.32 2.05
CA GLN A 60 7.47 -13.99 1.99
C GLN A 60 6.72 -14.06 3.34
N ASN A 61 7.44 -14.12 4.46
CA ASN A 61 6.83 -14.15 5.79
C ASN A 61 6.31 -12.76 6.17
N GLU A 62 7.08 -11.70 5.92
CA GLU A 62 6.64 -10.32 6.12
C GLU A 62 5.41 -10.01 5.27
N ARG A 63 5.38 -10.46 4.01
CA ARG A 63 4.23 -10.30 3.10
C ARG A 63 2.99 -11.04 3.60
N GLY A 64 3.16 -12.28 4.08
CA GLY A 64 2.07 -13.06 4.67
C GLY A 64 1.51 -12.47 5.95
N GLU A 65 2.37 -11.97 6.85
CA GLU A 65 1.96 -11.33 8.10
C GLU A 65 1.20 -10.03 7.84
N LEU A 66 1.72 -9.18 6.97
CA LEU A 66 1.04 -7.99 6.46
C LEU A 66 -0.35 -8.31 5.90
N MET A 67 -0.46 -9.38 5.10
CA MET A 67 -1.70 -9.77 4.45
C MET A 67 -2.73 -10.35 5.42
N LYS A 68 -2.27 -11.06 6.45
CA LYS A 68 -3.11 -11.59 7.54
C LYS A 68 -3.85 -10.46 8.29
N GLY A 69 -3.28 -9.26 8.33
CA GLY A 69 -3.89 -8.07 8.90
C GLY A 69 -5.08 -7.53 8.09
N CYS A 70 -5.25 -7.93 6.83
CA CYS A 70 -6.34 -7.47 5.98
C CYS A 70 -7.68 -8.15 6.35
N LYS A 71 -8.75 -7.37 6.47
CA LYS A 71 -10.04 -7.86 6.96
C LYS A 71 -10.82 -8.78 6.02
N TRP A 72 -10.46 -8.82 4.73
CA TRP A 72 -11.11 -9.71 3.76
C TRP A 72 -10.46 -11.09 3.68
N VAL A 73 -9.32 -11.27 4.35
CA VAL A 73 -8.51 -12.49 4.31
C VAL A 73 -8.95 -13.41 5.44
N ASP A 74 -9.31 -14.65 5.10
CA ASP A 74 -9.66 -15.68 6.09
C ASP A 74 -8.47 -16.63 6.35
N GLU A 75 -7.71 -16.98 5.31
CA GLU A 75 -6.58 -17.90 5.38
C GLU A 75 -5.40 -17.38 4.55
N ILE A 76 -4.17 -17.57 5.06
CA ILE A 76 -2.92 -17.23 4.36
C ILE A 76 -2.14 -18.52 4.11
N VAL A 77 -1.65 -18.69 2.87
CA VAL A 77 -0.73 -19.76 2.49
C VAL A 77 0.57 -19.12 1.99
N ILE A 78 1.67 -19.34 2.70
CA ILE A 78 2.98 -18.76 2.37
C ILE A 78 3.78 -19.72 1.49
N GLY A 79 4.44 -19.18 0.47
CA GLY A 79 5.32 -19.96 -0.40
C GLY A 79 4.55 -20.68 -1.52
N THR A 80 3.46 -20.10 -2.01
CA THR A 80 2.72 -20.69 -3.14
C THR A 80 3.52 -20.55 -4.43
N PRO A 81 3.38 -21.51 -5.37
CA PRO A 81 3.96 -21.38 -6.70
C PRO A 81 3.30 -20.21 -7.44
N TYR A 82 4.00 -19.63 -8.42
CA TYR A 82 3.46 -18.54 -9.24
C TYR A 82 2.48 -19.01 -10.33
N LYS A 83 2.67 -20.23 -10.86
CA LYS A 83 1.73 -20.84 -11.79
C LYS A 83 0.70 -21.64 -10.99
N VAL A 84 -0.56 -21.26 -11.07
CA VAL A 84 -1.65 -21.89 -10.32
C VAL A 84 -2.11 -23.13 -11.06
N LYS A 85 -2.02 -24.28 -10.39
CA LYS A 85 -2.47 -25.58 -10.90
C LYS A 85 -3.74 -26.04 -10.20
N GLU A 86 -4.47 -26.95 -10.83
CA GLU A 86 -5.67 -27.56 -10.24
C GLU A 86 -5.34 -28.26 -8.91
N SER A 87 -4.19 -28.94 -8.85
CA SER A 87 -3.76 -29.67 -7.65
C SER A 87 -3.64 -28.77 -6.42
N LEU A 88 -3.17 -27.53 -6.59
CA LEU A 88 -3.07 -26.55 -5.50
C LEU A 88 -4.46 -26.13 -5.04
N LEU A 89 -5.36 -25.83 -5.97
CA LEU A 89 -6.74 -25.45 -5.64
C LEU A 89 -7.46 -26.58 -4.90
N ASN A 90 -7.26 -27.83 -5.34
CA ASN A 90 -7.83 -29.02 -4.71
C ASN A 90 -7.24 -29.24 -3.30
N GLN A 91 -5.93 -29.07 -3.12
CA GLN A 91 -5.28 -29.17 -1.81
C GLN A 91 -5.82 -28.14 -0.81
N LEU A 92 -6.09 -26.92 -1.27
CA LEU A 92 -6.61 -25.82 -0.44
C LEU A 92 -8.14 -25.82 -0.33
N ASN A 93 -8.81 -26.82 -0.91
CA ASN A 93 -10.26 -26.91 -1.03
C ASN A 93 -10.92 -25.65 -1.63
N CYS A 94 -10.22 -24.96 -2.55
CA CYS A 94 -10.69 -23.76 -3.22
C CYS A 94 -11.40 -24.12 -4.52
N GLU A 95 -12.64 -23.67 -4.71
CA GLU A 95 -13.40 -23.92 -5.94
C GLU A 95 -12.89 -23.08 -7.10
N TYR A 96 -12.56 -21.82 -6.83
CA TYR A 96 -12.12 -20.85 -7.83
C TYR A 96 -10.78 -20.22 -7.46
N VAL A 97 -10.07 -19.73 -8.47
CA VAL A 97 -9.00 -18.74 -8.34
C VAL A 97 -9.48 -17.41 -8.91
N ALA A 98 -9.20 -16.31 -8.23
CA ALA A 98 -9.55 -14.96 -8.66
C ALA A 98 -8.30 -14.19 -9.11
N HIS A 99 -8.39 -13.48 -10.22
CA HIS A 99 -7.32 -12.61 -10.73
C HIS A 99 -7.89 -11.32 -11.34
N GLY A 100 -7.05 -10.29 -11.43
CA GLY A 100 -7.37 -9.08 -12.19
C GLY A 100 -7.57 -9.35 -13.68
N ASP A 101 -8.14 -8.40 -14.41
CA ASP A 101 -8.29 -8.42 -15.86
C ASP A 101 -7.01 -8.03 -16.61
N ASP A 102 -5.90 -7.81 -15.89
CA ASP A 102 -4.60 -7.57 -16.50
C ASP A 102 -3.94 -8.84 -17.05
N LEU A 103 -3.20 -8.66 -18.15
CA LEU A 103 -2.42 -9.72 -18.79
C LEU A 103 -1.30 -10.20 -17.85
N ALA A 104 -1.57 -11.26 -17.10
CA ALA A 104 -0.56 -11.97 -16.35
C ALA A 104 0.22 -12.90 -17.30
N LEU A 105 1.35 -12.45 -17.82
CA LEU A 105 2.28 -13.31 -18.56
C LEU A 105 3.53 -13.57 -17.72
N CYS A 106 3.93 -14.83 -17.65
CA CYS A 106 5.22 -15.23 -17.10
C CYS A 106 6.38 -14.73 -18.00
N SER A 107 7.61 -14.78 -17.49
CA SER A 107 8.78 -14.36 -18.27
C SER A 107 9.03 -15.20 -19.53
N ASP A 108 8.52 -16.43 -19.56
CA ASP A 108 8.50 -17.35 -20.71
C ASP A 108 7.31 -17.13 -21.67
N GLY A 109 6.45 -16.13 -21.41
CA GLY A 109 5.26 -15.82 -22.22
C GLY A 109 4.04 -16.69 -21.90
N THR A 110 4.10 -17.58 -20.91
CA THR A 110 2.97 -18.45 -20.55
C THR A 110 1.97 -17.78 -19.60
N ASP A 111 0.67 -18.11 -19.73
CA ASP A 111 -0.39 -17.70 -18.80
C ASP A 111 -0.30 -18.55 -17.51
N PRO A 112 0.01 -17.96 -16.34
CA PRO A 112 0.11 -18.68 -15.06
C PRO A 112 -1.23 -19.25 -14.58
N TYR A 113 -2.35 -18.82 -15.16
CA TYR A 113 -3.71 -19.27 -14.86
C TYR A 113 -4.34 -20.10 -16.00
N ASN A 114 -3.56 -20.53 -16.99
CA ASN A 114 -4.07 -21.28 -18.14
C ASN A 114 -4.87 -22.53 -17.74
N GLU A 115 -4.36 -23.30 -16.79
CA GLU A 115 -5.00 -24.54 -16.33
C GLU A 115 -6.34 -24.26 -15.61
N PRO A 116 -6.41 -23.39 -14.58
CA PRO A 116 -7.69 -22.96 -14.01
C PRO A 116 -8.66 -22.32 -15.03
N ARG A 117 -8.14 -21.62 -16.05
CA ARG A 117 -8.95 -21.01 -17.11
C ARG A 117 -9.67 -22.07 -17.95
N ILE A 118 -8.93 -23.08 -18.43
CA ILE A 118 -9.48 -24.19 -19.23
C ILE A 118 -10.53 -24.97 -18.42
N LEU A 119 -10.30 -25.14 -17.12
CA LEU A 119 -11.21 -25.83 -16.20
C LEU A 119 -12.44 -24.98 -15.79
N GLY A 120 -12.56 -23.73 -16.25
CA GLY A 120 -13.66 -22.83 -15.85
C GLY A 120 -13.59 -22.38 -14.39
N ARG A 121 -12.43 -22.52 -13.75
CA ARG A 121 -12.20 -22.20 -12.32
C ARG A 121 -11.58 -20.81 -12.10
N LEU A 122 -11.29 -20.06 -13.16
CA LEU A 122 -10.77 -18.69 -13.08
C LEU A 122 -11.90 -17.65 -13.02
N LYS A 123 -11.89 -16.78 -12.02
CA LYS A 123 -12.78 -15.61 -11.89
C LYS A 123 -11.98 -14.34 -12.12
N ILE A 124 -12.46 -13.50 -13.04
CA ILE A 124 -11.80 -12.24 -13.38
C ILE A 124 -12.57 -11.07 -12.76
N PHE A 125 -11.83 -10.11 -12.20
CA PHE A 125 -12.38 -8.84 -11.72
C PHE A 125 -11.61 -7.67 -12.30
N GLN A 126 -12.26 -6.52 -12.46
CA GLN A 126 -11.61 -5.32 -12.98
C GLN A 126 -10.47 -4.86 -12.07
N ARG A 127 -9.31 -4.55 -12.62
CA ARG A 127 -8.17 -4.00 -11.87
C ARG A 127 -8.51 -2.63 -11.26
N THR A 128 -7.75 -2.25 -10.24
CA THR A 128 -7.87 -0.93 -9.64
C THR A 128 -6.95 0.04 -10.36
N GLU A 129 -7.51 1.09 -10.95
CA GLU A 129 -6.75 2.14 -11.62
C GLU A 129 -6.08 3.10 -10.62
N GLY A 130 -5.02 3.78 -11.08
CA GLY A 130 -4.34 4.86 -10.37
C GLY A 130 -3.34 4.44 -9.28
N VAL A 131 -3.06 3.14 -9.11
CA VAL A 131 -1.99 2.66 -8.21
C VAL A 131 -1.40 1.34 -8.67
N SER A 132 -0.06 1.25 -8.65
CA SER A 132 0.70 0.02 -8.91
C SER A 132 2.01 0.03 -8.12
N THR A 133 2.59 -1.15 -7.86
CA THR A 133 3.92 -1.25 -7.23
C THR A 133 4.98 -0.47 -8.02
N THR A 134 4.90 -0.46 -9.35
CA THR A 134 5.78 0.33 -10.21
C THR A 134 5.62 1.82 -9.97
N SER A 135 4.39 2.33 -9.93
CA SER A 135 4.10 3.74 -9.63
C SER A 135 4.59 4.13 -8.23
N VAL A 136 4.34 3.30 -7.21
CA VAL A 136 4.83 3.53 -5.85
C VAL A 136 6.37 3.59 -5.81
N MET A 137 7.06 2.69 -6.51
CA MET A 137 8.53 2.71 -6.61
C MET A 137 9.06 3.95 -7.32
N THR A 138 8.46 4.35 -8.44
CA THR A 138 8.81 5.59 -9.13
C THR A 138 8.64 6.79 -8.21
N ARG A 139 7.52 6.90 -7.48
CA ARG A 139 7.29 8.00 -6.52
C ARG A 139 8.35 8.02 -5.41
N ILE A 140 8.71 6.84 -4.87
CA ILE A 140 9.77 6.71 -3.86
C ILE A 140 11.12 7.18 -4.42
N PHE A 141 11.51 6.70 -5.60
CA PHE A 141 12.78 7.11 -6.19
C PHE A 141 12.86 8.62 -6.43
N ARG A 142 11.75 9.26 -6.85
CA ARG A 142 11.70 10.72 -6.99
C ARG A 142 11.79 11.45 -5.66
N ALA A 143 11.07 10.99 -4.63
CA ALA A 143 11.14 11.58 -3.30
C ALA A 143 12.56 11.48 -2.71
N LEU A 144 13.28 10.40 -3.02
CA LEU A 144 14.68 10.20 -2.65
C LEU A 144 15.68 10.96 -3.57
N GLY A 145 15.21 11.73 -4.55
CA GLY A 145 16.05 12.55 -5.42
C GLY A 145 16.74 11.81 -6.57
N PHE A 146 16.36 10.57 -6.86
CA PHE A 146 16.87 9.84 -8.03
C PHE A 146 16.25 10.37 -9.32
N LYS A 147 17.09 10.62 -10.33
CA LYS A 147 16.68 11.01 -11.68
C LYS A 147 16.31 9.77 -12.47
N LEU A 148 15.03 9.57 -12.73
CA LEU A 148 14.52 8.42 -13.46
C LEU A 148 14.61 8.62 -14.98
N GLU A 149 14.68 9.88 -15.42
CA GLU A 149 14.67 10.28 -16.82
C GLU A 149 15.94 9.85 -17.57
N ASP A 150 17.10 9.94 -16.89
CA ASP A 150 18.41 9.64 -17.48
C ASP A 150 18.66 8.11 -17.58
N ASP A 151 18.04 7.32 -16.68
CA ASP A 151 18.29 5.87 -16.56
C ASP A 151 17.28 5.01 -17.36
N ILE A 152 16.07 5.51 -17.62
CA ILE A 152 14.96 4.67 -18.12
C ILE A 152 14.51 5.01 -19.56
N LEU A 153 14.69 6.24 -20.06
CA LEU A 153 14.24 6.62 -21.41
C LEU A 153 15.33 6.37 -22.48
N PRO A 154 15.15 5.43 -23.42
CA PRO A 154 15.90 5.50 -24.67
C PRO A 154 15.32 6.65 -25.52
N MET A 155 15.96 7.82 -25.49
CA MET A 155 15.60 8.99 -26.34
C MET A 155 15.49 8.65 -27.84
N ASN A 156 16.04 7.53 -28.29
CA ASN A 156 16.17 7.19 -29.71
C ASN A 156 14.99 6.43 -30.33
N LYS A 157 13.92 6.06 -29.59
CA LYS A 157 12.75 5.36 -30.17
C LYS A 157 11.48 6.19 -30.32
N LEU A 158 11.37 7.34 -29.65
CA LEU A 158 10.24 8.28 -29.85
C LEU A 158 10.41 9.17 -31.09
N SER A 159 11.54 9.10 -31.79
CA SER A 159 11.85 9.94 -32.96
C SER A 159 11.24 9.44 -34.28
N ASN A 160 10.60 8.26 -34.31
CA ASN A 160 10.11 7.66 -35.57
C ASN A 160 8.60 7.84 -35.82
N SER A 161 7.85 8.45 -34.91
CA SER A 161 6.49 8.92 -35.20
C SER A 161 6.57 10.39 -35.62
N ASN A 162 6.31 10.68 -36.91
CA ASN A 162 6.31 12.02 -37.53
C ASN A 162 5.22 12.98 -36.98
N THR A 163 4.81 12.84 -35.72
CA THR A 163 3.77 13.64 -35.07
C THR A 163 4.20 14.28 -33.76
N PHE A 164 5.45 14.09 -33.29
CA PHE A 164 5.88 14.60 -31.99
C PHE A 164 7.16 15.43 -32.09
N ASP A 165 7.04 16.72 -31.76
CA ASP A 165 8.12 17.69 -31.80
C ASP A 165 9.17 17.39 -30.70
N VAL A 166 10.39 17.04 -31.13
CA VAL A 166 11.45 16.37 -30.34
C VAL A 166 12.28 17.34 -29.46
N LYS A 167 11.79 18.55 -29.16
CA LYS A 167 12.60 19.58 -28.47
C LYS A 167 12.31 19.81 -27.00
N GLU A 168 11.33 19.15 -26.39
CA GLU A 168 11.01 19.35 -24.97
C GLU A 168 11.27 18.09 -24.14
N ARG A 169 12.14 18.24 -23.12
CA ARG A 169 12.33 17.28 -22.03
C ARG A 169 10.97 16.84 -21.50
N PRO A 170 10.69 15.53 -21.32
CA PRO A 170 9.41 15.12 -20.78
C PRO A 170 9.29 15.65 -19.34
N SER A 171 8.30 16.50 -19.09
CA SER A 171 7.98 16.95 -17.73
C SER A 171 7.60 15.75 -16.86
N THR A 172 7.78 15.85 -15.54
CA THR A 172 7.37 14.81 -14.56
C THR A 172 5.95 14.29 -14.79
N SER A 173 5.04 15.18 -15.19
CA SER A 173 3.66 14.87 -15.58
C SER A 173 3.51 13.93 -16.79
N ARG A 174 4.45 13.92 -17.75
CA ARG A 174 4.42 13.01 -18.90
C ARG A 174 4.79 11.58 -18.51
N ILE A 175 5.78 11.41 -17.62
CA ILE A 175 6.19 10.08 -17.12
C ILE A 175 5.07 9.47 -16.29
N ASP A 176 4.41 10.30 -15.48
CA ASP A 176 3.35 9.82 -14.63
C ASP A 176 2.06 9.49 -15.37
N LYS A 177 1.72 10.27 -16.40
CA LYS A 177 0.64 9.91 -17.33
C LYS A 177 0.92 8.59 -18.05
N PHE A 178 2.18 8.29 -18.33
CA PHE A 178 2.56 7.03 -18.95
C PHE A 178 2.48 5.85 -17.97
N LEU A 179 2.84 6.07 -16.70
CA LEU A 179 2.84 5.06 -15.64
C LEU A 179 1.44 4.70 -15.11
N ASP A 180 0.59 5.71 -14.93
CA ASP A 180 -0.73 5.57 -14.29
C ASP A 180 -1.90 5.80 -15.28
N GLY A 181 -1.60 6.05 -16.57
CA GLY A 181 -2.57 6.38 -17.63
C GLY A 181 -2.90 7.88 -17.70
N ASP A 182 -3.89 8.28 -18.50
CA ASP A 182 -4.36 9.69 -18.59
C ASP A 182 -4.79 10.28 -17.23
N TYR A 183 -4.97 9.42 -16.23
CA TYR A 183 -5.13 9.79 -14.84
C TYR A 183 -3.80 10.24 -14.25
N SER A 184 -3.70 11.53 -13.98
CA SER A 184 -2.62 12.12 -13.19
C SER A 184 -2.32 11.25 -11.95
N PRO A 185 -1.05 10.97 -11.64
CA PRO A 185 -0.59 10.10 -10.54
C PRO A 185 -1.03 10.61 -9.15
N CYS A 186 -1.55 11.83 -9.10
CA CYS A 186 -1.96 12.50 -7.87
C CYS A 186 -3.47 12.40 -7.61
N GLN A 187 -4.24 11.76 -8.47
CA GLN A 187 -5.69 11.66 -8.33
C GLN A 187 -6.12 10.20 -8.44
N SER A 188 -5.88 9.42 -7.38
CA SER A 188 -6.74 8.27 -7.16
C SER A 188 -8.18 8.82 -7.07
N LEU A 189 -8.99 8.60 -8.11
CA LEU A 189 -10.38 9.05 -8.20
C LEU A 189 -11.22 8.28 -7.19
N ILE A 190 -11.07 8.63 -5.93
CA ILE A 190 -11.69 7.94 -4.80
C ILE A 190 -13.07 8.54 -4.60
N SER A 191 -14.09 7.79 -4.99
CA SER A 191 -15.49 8.14 -4.73
C SER A 191 -15.87 7.85 -3.27
N ALA A 192 -16.90 8.55 -2.78
CA ALA A 192 -17.49 8.24 -1.48
C ALA A 192 -17.97 6.78 -1.38
N SER A 193 -18.51 6.22 -2.48
CA SER A 193 -18.90 4.81 -2.54
C SER A 193 -17.72 3.86 -2.37
N ARG A 194 -16.54 4.22 -2.90
CA ARG A 194 -15.31 3.46 -2.71
C ARG A 194 -14.86 3.51 -1.26
N LEU A 195 -14.84 4.69 -0.62
CA LEU A 195 -14.53 4.83 0.81
C LEU A 195 -15.47 4.01 1.68
N LEU A 196 -16.79 4.10 1.44
CA LEU A 196 -17.78 3.34 2.20
C LEU A 196 -17.59 1.82 2.04
N SER A 197 -17.18 1.36 0.85
CA SER A 197 -16.89 -0.06 0.62
C SER A 197 -15.66 -0.58 1.38
N PHE A 198 -14.83 0.33 1.89
CA PHE A 198 -13.68 0.05 2.75
C PHE A 198 -13.96 0.36 4.21
N ALA A 199 -14.92 1.21 4.56
CA ALA A 199 -15.26 1.46 5.95
C ALA A 199 -15.91 0.24 6.60
N ASN A 200 -15.56 -0.02 7.86
CA ASN A 200 -16.40 -0.86 8.69
C ASN A 200 -17.64 0.00 9.01
N GLY A 201 -18.85 -0.44 8.68
CA GLY A 201 -20.10 0.31 8.92
C GLY A 201 -20.42 0.61 10.39
N ILE A 202 -19.46 0.35 11.29
CA ILE A 202 -19.44 0.76 12.69
C ILE A 202 -19.01 2.23 12.69
N ALA A 203 -19.90 3.12 12.25
CA ALA A 203 -19.82 4.48 12.77
C ALA A 203 -20.03 4.33 14.28
N PRO A 204 -19.12 4.80 15.14
CA PRO A 204 -19.41 4.87 16.56
C PRO A 204 -20.57 5.85 16.71
N THR A 205 -21.79 5.31 16.73
CA THR A 205 -23.01 6.10 16.90
C THR A 205 -23.13 6.44 18.38
N LYS A 206 -23.93 7.46 18.73
CA LYS A 206 -24.23 7.79 20.14
C LYS A 206 -24.66 6.58 20.98
N SER A 207 -25.17 5.50 20.37
CA SER A 207 -25.53 4.25 21.05
C SER A 207 -24.31 3.39 21.44
N VAL A 208 -23.26 3.32 20.60
CA VAL A 208 -21.98 2.65 20.90
C VAL A 208 -21.20 3.45 21.94
N TYR A 209 -21.31 4.78 21.91
CA TYR A 209 -20.72 5.66 22.92
C TYR A 209 -21.46 5.66 24.27
N ASN A 210 -22.61 5.00 24.41
CA ASN A 210 -23.27 4.79 25.70
C ASN A 210 -22.73 3.56 26.45
N SER A 211 -21.99 2.68 25.77
CA SER A 211 -21.12 1.72 26.46
C SER A 211 -19.81 2.40 26.84
N ASN A 212 -19.29 2.06 28.02
CA ASN A 212 -18.02 2.54 28.58
C ASN A 212 -16.82 1.95 27.79
N LEU A 213 -16.82 2.10 26.47
CA LEU A 213 -15.84 1.50 25.57
C LEU A 213 -14.54 2.28 25.64
N ASN A 214 -13.44 1.54 25.81
CA ASN A 214 -12.09 2.09 25.80
C ASN A 214 -11.73 2.49 24.36
N VAL A 215 -11.50 3.78 24.11
CA VAL A 215 -11.11 4.33 22.81
C VAL A 215 -9.61 4.64 22.85
N THR A 216 -8.87 3.97 21.98
CA THR A 216 -7.44 4.20 21.77
C THR A 216 -7.21 4.91 20.45
N TYR A 217 -6.38 5.94 20.47
CA TYR A 217 -6.07 6.77 19.32
C TYR A 217 -4.58 6.72 18.99
N VAL A 218 -4.28 6.63 17.70
CA VAL A 218 -2.94 6.70 17.15
C VAL A 218 -2.99 7.65 15.96
N ASP A 219 -2.04 8.57 15.84
CA ASP A 219 -1.91 9.42 14.67
C ASP A 219 -0.57 9.34 13.97
N GLY A 220 -0.62 9.62 12.66
CA GLY A 220 0.54 9.51 11.78
C GLY A 220 0.23 9.85 10.34
N SER A 221 1.27 9.82 9.52
CA SER A 221 1.09 9.76 8.07
C SER A 221 0.61 8.38 7.60
N PHE A 222 1.12 7.29 8.17
CA PHE A 222 0.97 5.93 7.66
C PHE A 222 1.31 5.84 6.16
N ASP A 223 2.31 6.60 5.72
CA ASP A 223 2.85 6.47 4.37
C ASP A 223 3.62 5.17 4.24
N ILE A 224 3.59 4.54 3.05
CA ILE A 224 4.18 3.22 2.81
C ILE A 224 3.88 2.25 3.97
N PHE A 225 2.59 2.00 4.20
CA PHE A 225 2.14 1.09 5.25
C PHE A 225 2.82 -0.28 5.13
N HIS A 226 3.45 -0.74 6.20
CA HIS A 226 4.38 -1.87 6.18
C HIS A 226 4.31 -2.69 7.47
N ILE A 227 5.18 -3.70 7.58
CA ILE A 227 5.12 -4.70 8.66
C ILE A 227 5.21 -4.10 10.08
N GLY A 228 6.08 -3.11 10.31
CA GLY A 228 6.14 -2.41 11.58
C GLY A 228 4.82 -1.77 12.00
N HIS A 229 4.08 -1.16 11.07
CA HIS A 229 2.78 -0.55 11.34
C HIS A 229 1.76 -1.61 11.78
N ILE A 230 1.62 -2.73 11.06
CA ILE A 230 0.61 -3.74 11.41
C ILE A 230 0.91 -4.39 12.77
N ARG A 231 2.17 -4.76 13.03
CA ARG A 231 2.59 -5.33 14.32
C ARG A 231 2.26 -4.39 15.47
N PHE A 232 2.58 -3.12 15.30
CA PHE A 232 2.29 -2.10 16.30
C PHE A 232 0.80 -1.95 16.54
N LEU A 233 -0.01 -1.82 15.49
CA LEU A 233 -1.45 -1.64 15.62
C LEU A 233 -2.13 -2.88 16.23
N GLU A 234 -1.70 -4.09 15.86
CA GLU A 234 -2.17 -5.33 16.48
C GLU A 234 -1.83 -5.38 17.97
N ARG A 235 -0.63 -4.95 18.33
CA ARG A 235 -0.19 -4.90 19.73
C ARG A 235 -0.91 -3.85 20.55
N VAL A 236 -1.14 -2.66 19.99
CA VAL A 236 -1.98 -1.60 20.59
C VAL A 236 -3.39 -2.15 20.83
N LYS A 237 -4.01 -2.76 19.81
CA LYS A 237 -5.35 -3.36 19.92
C LYS A 237 -5.39 -4.45 20.98
N LYS A 238 -4.33 -5.27 21.10
CA LYS A 238 -4.21 -6.33 22.12
C LYS A 238 -4.06 -5.79 23.55
N ILE A 239 -3.31 -4.70 23.74
CA ILE A 239 -3.05 -4.12 25.06
C ILE A 239 -4.27 -3.37 25.58
N PHE A 240 -4.83 -2.47 24.76
CA PHE A 240 -5.89 -1.58 25.22
C PHE A 240 -7.30 -2.14 24.97
N GLY A 241 -7.46 -3.08 24.04
CA GLY A 241 -8.77 -3.57 23.63
C GLY A 241 -9.65 -2.44 23.07
N GLY A 242 -10.96 -2.66 23.06
CA GLY A 242 -11.93 -1.62 22.72
C GLY A 242 -11.86 -1.15 21.26
N ILE A 243 -12.03 0.15 21.03
CA ILE A 243 -12.03 0.79 19.70
C ILE A 243 -10.65 1.40 19.44
N LEU A 244 -10.07 1.13 18.27
CA LEU A 244 -8.84 1.72 17.76
C LEU A 244 -9.15 2.67 16.60
N ILE A 245 -8.96 3.96 16.84
CA ILE A 245 -9.15 5.04 15.87
C ILE A 245 -7.79 5.53 15.39
N ILE A 246 -7.63 5.64 14.07
CA ILE A 246 -6.38 6.13 13.47
C ILE A 246 -6.58 7.53 12.90
N GLY A 247 -5.80 8.49 13.37
CA GLY A 247 -5.72 9.83 12.78
C GLY A 247 -4.71 9.86 11.65
N ILE A 248 -5.14 10.24 10.45
CA ILE A 248 -4.23 10.35 9.30
C ILE A 248 -3.94 11.82 8.97
N TYR A 249 -2.66 12.17 8.90
CA TYR A 249 -2.22 13.51 8.48
C TYR A 249 -2.57 13.77 7.01
N ASP A 250 -2.93 15.01 6.70
CA ASP A 250 -3.03 15.45 5.31
C ASP A 250 -1.64 15.53 4.65
N ASP A 251 -1.63 15.67 3.32
CA ASP A 251 -0.38 15.62 2.56
C ASP A 251 0.54 16.81 2.89
N THR A 252 -0.03 17.98 3.18
CA THR A 252 0.73 19.15 3.59
C THR A 252 1.40 18.94 4.94
N THR A 253 0.68 18.42 5.94
CA THR A 253 1.24 18.11 7.26
C THR A 253 2.32 17.05 7.16
N ALA A 254 2.09 15.97 6.40
CA ALA A 254 3.10 14.95 6.19
C ALA A 254 4.36 15.51 5.48
N GLN A 255 4.20 16.36 4.46
CA GLN A 255 5.32 17.03 3.80
C GLN A 255 6.09 17.95 4.76
N LEU A 256 5.37 18.67 5.63
CA LEU A 256 6.00 19.50 6.66
C LEU A 256 6.83 18.62 7.60
N ILE A 257 6.32 17.49 8.08
CA ILE A 257 7.07 16.67 9.05
C ILE A 257 8.27 15.96 8.40
N TYR A 258 8.09 15.40 7.20
CA TYR A 258 9.03 14.45 6.60
C TYR A 258 9.85 15.01 5.44
N GLY A 259 9.57 16.23 5.01
CA GLY A 259 10.31 16.93 3.97
C GLY A 259 9.71 16.81 2.57
N ASN A 260 10.38 17.46 1.62
CA ASN A 260 9.91 17.51 0.24
C ASN A 260 9.90 16.13 -0.42
N GLY A 261 8.85 15.87 -1.20
CA GLY A 261 8.65 14.58 -1.87
C GLY A 261 7.82 13.58 -1.06
N PHE A 262 7.59 13.83 0.23
CA PHE A 262 6.67 13.05 1.07
C PHE A 262 5.33 13.79 1.26
N PRO A 263 4.23 13.05 1.51
CA PRO A 263 4.14 11.59 1.49
C PRO A 263 4.15 11.03 0.06
N ILE A 264 4.64 9.80 -0.10
CA ILE A 264 4.65 9.05 -1.36
C ILE A 264 3.22 8.77 -1.81
N LEU A 265 2.39 8.29 -0.89
CA LEU A 265 0.97 8.03 -1.11
C LEU A 265 0.15 9.22 -0.60
N LYS A 266 -0.83 9.65 -1.39
CA LYS A 266 -1.75 10.73 -1.00
C LYS A 266 -2.65 10.27 0.15
N MET A 267 -3.18 11.22 0.90
CA MET A 267 -4.00 10.98 2.10
C MET A 267 -5.11 9.96 1.86
N MET A 268 -5.81 10.07 0.73
CA MET A 268 -6.91 9.16 0.42
C MET A 268 -6.43 7.73 0.07
N GLU A 269 -5.25 7.57 -0.53
CA GLU A 269 -4.65 6.25 -0.79
C GLU A 269 -4.24 5.57 0.52
N ARG A 270 -3.60 6.33 1.41
CA ARG A 270 -3.20 5.91 2.76
C ARG A 270 -4.43 5.55 3.61
N ALA A 271 -5.49 6.36 3.56
CA ALA A 271 -6.76 6.09 4.23
C ALA A 271 -7.39 4.76 3.81
N LEU A 272 -7.44 4.46 2.50
CA LEU A 272 -7.96 3.17 2.02
C LEU A 272 -7.14 1.99 2.53
N THR A 273 -5.82 2.13 2.60
CA THR A 273 -4.95 1.10 3.18
C THR A 273 -5.30 0.86 4.66
N LEU A 274 -5.41 1.91 5.46
CA LEU A 274 -5.78 1.81 6.88
C LEU A 274 -7.15 1.17 7.08
N LEU A 275 -8.17 1.60 6.33
CA LEU A 275 -9.53 1.06 6.39
C LEU A 275 -9.62 -0.43 5.98
N SER A 276 -8.60 -0.94 5.27
CA SER A 276 -8.52 -2.34 4.87
C SER A 276 -8.05 -3.27 6.00
N MET A 277 -7.48 -2.71 7.07
CA MET A 277 -6.91 -3.47 8.17
C MET A 277 -8.01 -3.88 9.16
N ARG A 278 -7.93 -5.11 9.65
CA ARG A 278 -8.93 -5.68 10.55
C ARG A 278 -8.90 -5.10 11.96
N VAL A 279 -7.75 -4.62 12.41
CA VAL A 279 -7.55 -4.08 13.76
C VAL A 279 -7.98 -2.63 13.91
N ILE A 280 -8.12 -1.93 12.78
CA ILE A 280 -8.55 -0.53 12.74
C ILE A 280 -10.08 -0.49 12.66
N ASP A 281 -10.72 0.20 13.60
CA ASP A 281 -12.17 0.35 13.59
C ASP A 281 -12.62 1.59 12.81
N ASP A 282 -11.89 2.70 12.94
CA ASP A 282 -12.20 3.96 12.27
C ASP A 282 -10.95 4.78 11.92
N VAL A 283 -11.07 5.70 10.95
CA VAL A 283 -9.99 6.57 10.48
C VAL A 283 -10.49 8.03 10.41
N ILE A 284 -9.79 8.94 11.09
CA ILE A 284 -10.06 10.39 11.04
C ILE A 284 -9.14 11.02 10.01
N PHE A 285 -9.71 11.66 8.98
CA PHE A 285 -8.95 12.29 7.90
C PHE A 285 -8.48 13.71 8.26
N GLY A 286 -7.24 14.04 7.91
CA GLY A 286 -6.69 15.39 8.01
C GLY A 286 -6.53 15.86 9.46
N VAL A 287 -6.07 14.97 10.35
CA VAL A 287 -5.87 15.33 11.75
C VAL A 287 -4.70 16.31 11.91
N PRO A 288 -4.78 17.26 12.85
CA PRO A 288 -3.68 18.17 13.12
C PRO A 288 -2.50 17.43 13.74
N MET A 289 -1.29 17.94 13.50
CA MET A 289 -0.06 17.42 14.11
C MET A 289 -0.08 17.50 15.65
N LYS A 290 -0.64 18.58 16.21
CA LYS A 290 -0.80 18.73 17.66
C LYS A 290 -2.17 18.24 18.10
N ILE A 291 -2.18 17.27 19.01
CA ILE A 291 -3.43 16.76 19.58
C ILE A 291 -4.03 17.81 20.52
N THR A 292 -5.30 18.13 20.30
CA THR A 292 -6.05 19.10 21.10
C THR A 292 -7.01 18.41 22.07
N SER A 293 -7.35 19.08 23.18
CA SER A 293 -8.39 18.61 24.10
C SER A 293 -9.73 18.44 23.38
N LYS A 294 -10.03 19.31 22.41
CA LYS A 294 -11.25 19.23 21.62
C LYS A 294 -11.34 17.93 20.81
N LEU A 295 -10.23 17.49 20.21
CA LEU A 295 -10.17 16.21 19.49
C LEU A 295 -10.40 15.04 20.45
N ILE A 296 -9.74 15.06 21.61
CA ILE A 296 -9.88 14.04 22.67
C ILE A 296 -11.34 13.94 23.15
N GLU A 297 -11.97 15.07 23.47
CA GLU A 297 -13.36 15.11 23.94
C GLU A 297 -14.36 14.68 22.87
N THR A 298 -14.13 15.10 21.61
CA THR A 298 -15.05 14.82 20.48
C THR A 298 -15.13 13.32 20.21
N TYR A 299 -13.99 12.63 20.23
CA TYR A 299 -13.91 11.19 19.98
C TYR A 299 -13.85 10.34 21.26
N ARG A 300 -13.97 10.97 22.44
CA ARG A 300 -13.91 10.34 23.77
C ARG A 300 -12.68 9.44 23.94
N ILE A 301 -11.53 9.93 23.51
CA ILE A 301 -10.28 9.17 23.53
C ILE A 301 -9.82 8.94 24.97
N ASN A 302 -9.58 7.68 25.32
CA ASN A 302 -9.09 7.26 26.63
C ASN A 302 -7.57 7.06 26.65
N ASN A 303 -6.99 6.58 25.55
CA ASN A 303 -5.56 6.31 25.45
C ASN A 303 -5.03 6.88 24.13
N ILE A 304 -3.86 7.49 24.18
CA ILE A 304 -3.14 7.99 23.01
C ILE A 304 -1.79 7.32 22.98
N VAL A 305 -1.46 6.78 21.81
CA VAL A 305 -0.25 6.00 21.61
C VAL A 305 0.51 6.55 20.41
N SER A 306 1.80 6.79 20.58
CA SER A 306 2.64 7.30 19.51
C SER A 306 3.09 6.21 18.54
N CYS A 307 2.98 6.49 17.24
CA CYS A 307 3.54 5.68 16.15
C CYS A 307 4.86 6.26 15.59
N LYS A 308 5.39 7.35 16.18
CA LYS A 308 6.48 8.15 15.57
C LYS A 308 7.80 7.41 15.39
N VAL A 309 8.09 6.44 16.24
CA VAL A 309 9.27 5.57 16.10
C VAL A 309 9.22 4.75 14.81
N ILE A 310 8.03 4.26 14.44
CA ILE A 310 7.81 3.44 13.24
C ILE A 310 7.81 4.33 12.00
N GLU A 311 7.15 5.48 12.09
CA GLU A 311 7.11 6.52 11.07
C GLU A 311 8.41 7.35 11.01
N ASN A 312 9.56 6.71 11.24
CA ASN A 312 10.82 7.39 11.19
C ASN A 312 11.30 7.53 9.73
N TYR A 313 11.32 8.77 9.22
CA TYR A 313 11.88 9.14 7.92
C TYR A 313 13.24 9.79 8.11
N ILE A 314 14.13 9.59 7.14
CA ILE A 314 15.36 10.38 7.05
C ILE A 314 15.02 11.73 6.39
N SER A 315 14.89 12.81 7.17
CA SER A 315 15.48 14.14 6.90
C SER A 315 14.97 15.22 7.89
N PRO A 316 15.85 15.96 8.59
CA PRO A 316 15.50 17.01 9.56
C PRO A 316 15.21 18.42 8.95
N GLU A 317 14.90 18.54 7.66
CA GLU A 317 14.84 19.84 6.94
C GLU A 317 13.80 20.85 7.48
N TYR A 318 12.61 20.41 7.87
CA TYR A 318 11.53 21.31 8.30
C TYR A 318 11.79 21.99 9.64
N LEU A 319 12.41 21.28 10.58
CA LEU A 319 12.69 21.79 11.91
C LEU A 319 13.93 22.70 11.92
N LYS A 320 14.88 22.46 11.00
CA LYS A 320 15.97 23.41 10.69
C LYS A 320 15.43 24.74 10.19
N LYS A 321 14.37 24.73 9.36
CA LYS A 321 13.74 25.95 8.82
C LYS A 321 12.97 26.77 9.87
N ASN A 322 12.54 26.14 10.97
CA ASN A 322 11.75 26.77 12.04
C ASN A 322 12.52 26.93 13.37
N ASN A 323 13.85 26.82 13.37
CA ASN A 323 14.71 26.92 14.56
C ASN A 323 14.35 25.96 15.72
N LEU A 324 13.84 24.77 15.40
CA LEU A 324 13.44 23.77 16.40
C LEU A 324 14.56 22.74 16.70
N ILE A 325 15.64 22.70 15.89
CA ILE A 325 16.82 21.83 16.09
C ILE A 325 18.09 22.49 15.53
N ASP A 326 19.20 22.44 16.28
CA ASP A 326 20.55 22.79 15.80
C ASP A 326 21.18 21.66 14.96
N SER A 327 22.02 22.04 13.99
CA SER A 327 22.66 21.13 13.04
C SER A 327 23.52 20.02 13.66
N GLU A 328 23.95 20.18 14.91
CA GLU A 328 24.85 19.26 15.61
C GLU A 328 24.12 18.18 16.44
N ASN A 329 22.83 18.37 16.77
CA ASN A 329 22.05 17.46 17.63
C ASN A 329 20.88 16.79 16.87
N SER A 330 21.21 16.12 15.77
CA SER A 330 20.23 15.40 14.95
C SER A 330 19.68 14.09 15.57
N GLY A 331 20.16 13.68 16.75
CA GLY A 331 19.76 12.42 17.41
C GLY A 331 18.38 12.44 18.10
N ASP A 332 17.91 13.61 18.57
CA ASP A 332 16.75 13.74 19.48
C ASP A 332 15.46 14.28 18.82
N TYR A 333 15.40 14.34 17.49
CA TYR A 333 14.27 14.98 16.78
C TYR A 333 12.91 14.30 17.04
N ILE A 334 12.87 12.97 17.10
CA ILE A 334 11.62 12.22 17.34
C ILE A 334 11.07 12.59 18.71
N LEU A 335 11.93 12.64 19.72
CA LEU A 335 11.55 12.98 21.09
C LEU A 335 10.96 14.40 21.16
N LYS A 336 11.61 15.39 20.52
CA LYS A 336 11.11 16.77 20.47
C LYS A 336 9.77 16.89 19.74
N LEU A 337 9.61 16.18 18.62
CA LEU A 337 8.34 16.17 17.88
C LEU A 337 7.23 15.54 18.73
N GLU A 338 7.50 14.43 19.42
CA GLU A 338 6.55 13.81 20.33
C GLU A 338 6.17 14.72 21.50
N GLU A 339 7.13 15.43 22.10
CA GLU A 339 6.84 16.43 23.13
C GLU A 339 5.88 17.50 22.63
N TYR A 340 6.09 18.03 21.43
CA TYR A 340 5.20 19.02 20.83
C TYR A 340 3.81 18.46 20.50
N CYS A 341 3.75 17.30 19.83
CA CYS A 341 2.49 16.73 19.33
C CYS A 341 1.59 16.22 20.46
N TYR A 342 2.19 15.64 21.50
CA TYR A 342 1.49 14.95 22.59
C TYR A 342 1.50 15.71 23.92
N GLU A 343 1.84 17.00 23.93
CA GLU A 343 1.86 17.84 25.13
C GLU A 343 0.54 17.79 25.93
N VAL A 344 -0.60 17.90 25.25
CA VAL A 344 -1.94 17.86 25.87
C VAL A 344 -2.26 16.45 26.41
N PRO A 345 -2.14 15.37 25.61
CA PRO A 345 -2.27 13.99 26.10
C PRO A 345 -1.39 13.66 27.32
N LYS A 346 -0.12 14.11 27.32
CA LYS A 346 0.82 13.93 28.43
C LYS A 346 0.33 14.62 29.70
N ARG A 347 -0.12 15.88 29.60
CA ARG A 347 -0.72 16.61 30.73
C ARG A 347 -2.00 15.97 31.27
N MET A 348 -2.77 15.32 30.41
CA MET A 348 -3.99 14.61 30.77
C MET A 348 -3.73 13.19 31.34
N GLY A 349 -2.48 12.71 31.31
CA GLY A 349 -2.13 11.37 31.81
C GLY A 349 -2.65 10.22 30.96
N ILE A 350 -2.96 10.47 29.68
CA ILE A 350 -3.52 9.48 28.75
C ILE A 350 -2.56 9.08 27.62
N PHE A 351 -1.31 9.54 27.67
CA PHE A 351 -0.28 9.27 26.67
C PHE A 351 0.60 8.08 27.06
N TYR A 352 0.86 7.19 26.09
CA TYR A 352 1.69 6.00 26.26
C TYR A 352 2.82 5.99 25.22
N ASN A 353 4.06 5.85 25.70
CA ASN A 353 5.29 5.80 24.89
C ASN A 353 6.20 4.60 25.20
N ASP A 354 5.78 3.74 26.13
CA ASP A 354 6.57 2.56 26.53
C ASP A 354 6.61 1.55 25.37
N PRO A 355 7.67 0.73 25.21
CA PRO A 355 7.89 0.00 23.97
C PRO A 355 6.77 -1.03 23.79
N ILE A 356 5.84 -0.68 22.91
CA ILE A 356 4.73 -1.54 22.52
C ILE A 356 5.27 -2.76 21.79
N LEU A 357 6.24 -2.53 20.90
CA LEU A 357 6.96 -3.56 20.16
C LEU A 357 8.25 -3.96 20.88
N LEU A 358 8.62 -5.22 20.74
CA LEU A 358 9.96 -5.71 21.08
C LEU A 358 10.97 -5.22 20.03
N ASN A 359 12.24 -5.05 20.40
CA ASN A 359 13.27 -4.47 19.52
C ASN A 359 13.45 -5.22 18.18
N ASP A 360 13.26 -6.54 18.18
CA ASP A 360 13.33 -7.41 17.00
C ASP A 360 12.10 -7.32 16.09
N GLU A 361 10.99 -6.77 16.59
CA GLU A 361 9.76 -6.56 15.83
C GLU A 361 9.73 -5.19 15.12
N ILE A 362 10.60 -4.26 15.54
CA ILE A 362 10.65 -2.90 15.01
C ILE A 362 11.11 -2.90 13.56
N CYS A 363 10.30 -2.30 12.70
CA CYS A 363 10.64 -2.00 11.32
C CYS A 363 10.08 -0.62 11.01
N THR A 364 10.91 0.28 10.51
CA THR A 364 10.60 1.69 10.28
C THR A 364 10.51 2.02 8.79
N ASN A 365 9.91 3.16 8.45
CA ASN A 365 9.92 3.67 7.07
C ASN A 365 11.36 3.79 6.52
N LYS A 366 12.30 4.22 7.36
CA LYS A 366 13.74 4.26 7.06
C LYS A 366 14.27 2.88 6.64
N ASP A 367 13.93 1.81 7.36
CA ASP A 367 14.38 0.46 7.02
C ASP A 367 13.85 0.02 5.65
N ILE A 368 12.58 0.34 5.36
CA ILE A 368 11.97 0.03 4.05
C ILE A 368 12.65 0.79 2.93
N PHE A 369 12.91 2.10 3.11
CA PHE A 369 13.62 2.89 2.11
C PHE A 369 15.06 2.39 1.90
N LEU A 370 15.77 2.00 2.95
CA LEU A 370 17.11 1.41 2.82
C LEU A 370 17.08 0.09 2.04
N ARG A 371 16.07 -0.78 2.27
CA ARG A 371 15.89 -2.01 1.48
C ARG A 371 15.67 -1.72 -0.01
N ILE A 372 14.90 -0.68 -0.32
CA ILE A 372 14.64 -0.25 -1.70
C ILE A 372 15.91 0.32 -2.35
N ILE A 373 16.64 1.19 -1.65
CA ILE A 373 17.90 1.79 -2.13
C ILE A 373 18.92 0.68 -2.43
N ASN A 374 19.08 -0.29 -1.52
CA ASN A 374 20.01 -1.41 -1.70
C ASN A 374 19.68 -2.30 -2.90
N LYS A 375 18.43 -2.28 -3.37
CA LYS A 375 17.95 -3.06 -4.52
C LYS A 375 17.70 -2.20 -5.77
N LYS A 376 18.11 -0.92 -5.76
CA LYS A 376 17.80 0.07 -6.79
C LYS A 376 18.05 -0.45 -8.20
N ASP A 377 19.24 -0.96 -8.48
CA ASP A 377 19.64 -1.33 -9.85
C ASP A 377 18.78 -2.47 -10.41
N SER A 378 18.47 -3.48 -9.58
CA SER A 378 17.59 -4.59 -9.96
C SER A 378 16.15 -4.11 -10.21
N ILE A 379 15.64 -3.22 -9.36
CA ILE A 379 14.29 -2.66 -9.50
C ILE A 379 14.20 -1.82 -10.78
N MET A 380 15.18 -0.96 -11.01
CA MET A 380 15.26 -0.10 -12.20
C MET A 380 15.31 -0.91 -13.49
N HIS A 381 16.07 -2.01 -13.51
CA HIS A 381 16.09 -2.92 -14.65
C HIS A 381 14.71 -3.53 -14.95
N ILE A 382 13.96 -3.92 -13.92
CA ILE A 382 12.62 -4.49 -14.07
C ILE A 382 11.62 -3.45 -14.55
N ILE A 383 11.66 -2.24 -13.99
CA ILE A 383 10.81 -1.12 -14.41
C ILE A 383 11.06 -0.85 -15.90
N LYS A 384 12.32 -0.78 -16.33
CA LYS A 384 12.69 -0.58 -17.74
C LYS A 384 12.15 -1.70 -18.65
N LYS A 385 12.35 -2.97 -18.29
CA LYS A 385 11.86 -4.12 -19.07
C LYS A 385 10.33 -4.14 -19.18
N ARG A 386 9.64 -3.77 -18.10
CA ARG A 386 8.17 -3.63 -18.10
C ARG A 386 7.73 -2.51 -19.04
N TRP A 387 8.40 -1.36 -18.99
CA TRP A 387 8.09 -0.24 -19.88
C TRP A 387 8.32 -0.59 -21.35
N GLU A 388 9.41 -1.29 -21.68
CA GLU A 388 9.66 -1.76 -23.05
C GLU A 388 8.52 -2.65 -23.56
N LYS A 389 7.96 -3.52 -22.70
CA LYS A 389 6.79 -4.34 -23.05
C LYS A 389 5.51 -3.52 -23.23
N GLU A 390 5.24 -2.58 -22.32
CA GLU A 390 4.04 -1.73 -22.38
C GLU A 390 4.09 -0.79 -23.60
N ILE A 391 5.24 -0.19 -23.91
CA ILE A 391 5.45 0.62 -25.13
C ILE A 391 5.16 -0.21 -26.38
N ASN A 392 5.78 -1.40 -26.51
CA ASN A 392 5.57 -2.24 -27.68
C ASN A 392 4.08 -2.63 -27.83
N PHE A 393 3.42 -3.00 -26.73
CA PHE A 393 2.00 -3.34 -26.74
C PHE A 393 1.12 -2.19 -27.25
N TYR A 394 1.31 -0.97 -26.73
CA TYR A 394 0.52 0.19 -27.16
C TYR A 394 0.89 0.66 -28.58
N CYS A 395 2.15 0.54 -29.00
CA CYS A 395 2.55 0.77 -30.39
C CYS A 395 1.84 -0.20 -31.34
N ASP A 396 1.81 -1.49 -31.00
CA ASP A 396 1.13 -2.53 -31.79
C ASP A 396 -0.40 -2.30 -31.82
N GLU A 397 -0.99 -1.85 -30.71
CA GLU A 397 -2.42 -1.55 -30.62
C GLU A 397 -2.81 -0.33 -31.49
N VAL A 398 -1.95 0.70 -31.54
CA VAL A 398 -2.12 1.87 -32.41
C VAL A 398 -1.94 1.49 -33.88
N GLU A 399 -0.95 0.67 -34.22
CA GLU A 399 -0.78 0.16 -35.58
C GLU A 399 -1.98 -0.70 -36.01
N SER A 400 -2.52 -1.54 -35.12
CA SER A 400 -3.72 -2.35 -35.40
C SER A 400 -5.00 -1.53 -35.60
N LYS A 401 -5.14 -0.39 -34.91
CA LYS A 401 -6.26 0.54 -35.09
C LYS A 401 -6.12 1.43 -36.34
N LEU A 402 -4.89 1.64 -36.82
CA LEU A 402 -4.59 2.36 -38.06
C LEU A 402 -4.58 1.46 -39.31
N SER A 403 -4.63 0.14 -39.14
CA SER A 403 -4.61 -0.86 -40.23
C SER A 403 -5.96 -1.52 -40.48
N VAL A 404 -7.07 -0.89 -40.04
CA VAL A 404 -8.40 -1.22 -40.56
C VAL A 404 -8.55 -0.56 -41.95
N PRO A 405 -8.83 -1.33 -43.02
CA PRO A 405 -8.88 -0.81 -44.40
C PRO A 405 -10.00 0.19 -44.65
#